data_AF-A0ABC8SMG2-F1
#
_entry.id   AF-A0ABC8SMG2-F1
#
_cell.length_a   1.000
_cell.length_b   1.000
_cell.length_c   1.000
_cell.angle_alpha   90.00
_cell.angle_beta   90.00
_cell.angle_gamma   90.00
#
_symmetry.space_group_name_H-M   'P 1'
#
loop_
_entity.id
_entity.type
_entity.pdbx_description
1 polymer ?
#
loop_
_entity_poly.entity_id
_entity_poly.type
_entity_poly.pdbx_seq_one_letter_code
_entity_poly.pdbx_strand_id
1 'polypeptide(L)'
;MAQGAFTPPTALMGDEGIVTPQPESSNPTSANSGETTDAYFQGLALVKTLVKLMPGWLQSNRVVFDTLVLLYKSPARIVRLQNEQELNLMQVKESKWLVKCFLNFLRHDKSEVNVLFDILSIFLFRTRIDFTFLKEFYIIEVAEGYPPNMKKTLLLHFLNLFQLKQLGHDHLVVVIQMLILPMLAHAFQNGQSWEVVDTTIVKTIVDKLLDPPEEVSADYDEPLRIELLQLATLLLKYLQSDLVHHRKELIKFGWNHLKREDSASKQWAFVNVCHFLEAYQAPEKIILQQVETAGVCGASSNLSAGE
;
A
#
# COMPACT_ATOMS: atom_id res chain seq x y z
N MET A 1 93.76 -15.68 14.23
CA MET A 1 94.24 -16.73 15.15
C MET A 1 93.52 -16.52 16.47
N ALA A 2 92.52 -17.36 16.75
CA ALA A 2 92.57 -18.43 17.75
C ALA A 2 92.47 -17.85 19.18
N GLN A 3 91.30 -17.94 19.84
CA GLN A 3 90.87 -19.06 20.71
C GLN A 3 91.72 -19.16 21.98
N GLY A 4 91.23 -19.37 23.21
CA GLY A 4 89.93 -19.77 23.77
C GLY A 4 89.93 -19.46 25.29
N ALA A 5 88.77 -19.29 25.93
CA ALA A 5 87.88 -20.31 26.51
C ALA A 5 88.33 -20.81 27.90
N PHE A 6 87.50 -20.58 28.93
CA PHE A 6 87.14 -21.52 30.01
C PHE A 6 85.92 -20.97 30.81
N THR A 7 84.91 -21.81 31.01
CA THR A 7 83.65 -21.64 31.78
C THR A 7 83.71 -22.46 33.11
N PRO A 8 82.64 -22.59 33.94
CA PRO A 8 81.88 -21.63 34.76
C PRO A 8 81.94 -22.00 36.28
N PRO A 9 81.12 -21.42 37.19
CA PRO A 9 79.93 -22.16 37.65
C PRO A 9 78.69 -21.30 38.01
N THR A 10 77.57 -22.01 38.13
CA THR A 10 76.17 -21.62 38.42
C THR A 10 75.90 -21.24 39.88
N ALA A 11 75.04 -20.24 40.16
CA ALA A 11 73.88 -20.36 41.08
C ALA A 11 73.11 -19.03 41.33
N LEU A 12 71.79 -19.13 41.13
CA LEU A 12 70.67 -18.52 41.90
C LEU A 12 70.28 -17.04 41.70
N MET A 13 69.47 -16.87 40.66
CA MET A 13 68.17 -16.16 40.54
C MET A 13 67.62 -15.36 41.75
N GLY A 14 67.25 -14.11 41.45
CA GLY A 14 66.28 -13.29 42.16
C GLY A 14 66.48 -11.80 41.88
N ASP A 15 65.86 -11.25 40.83
CA ASP A 15 65.83 -9.79 40.57
C ASP A 15 64.45 -9.34 40.06
N GLU A 16 63.97 -8.27 40.66
CA GLU A 16 62.75 -7.55 40.31
C GLU A 16 62.99 -6.67 39.07
N GLY A 17 62.09 -6.69 38.09
CA GLY A 17 62.23 -5.85 36.91
C GLY A 17 60.98 -5.81 36.04
N ILE A 18 60.23 -4.73 36.16
CA ILE A 18 59.03 -4.35 35.42
C ILE A 18 59.27 -4.41 33.90
N VAL A 19 58.48 -5.22 33.16
CA VAL A 19 58.29 -5.10 31.71
C VAL A 19 56.81 -5.33 31.36
N THR A 20 56.25 -4.35 30.65
CA THR A 20 54.91 -4.26 30.03
C THR A 20 54.45 -5.50 29.27
N PRO A 21 53.18 -5.94 29.37
CA PRO A 21 52.62 -6.92 28.45
C PRO A 21 51.99 -6.24 27.22
N GLN A 22 52.40 -6.73 26.05
CA GLN A 22 51.76 -6.55 24.74
C GLN A 22 50.33 -7.16 24.78
N PRO A 23 49.32 -6.59 24.10
CA PRO A 23 47.99 -7.19 24.11
C PRO A 23 47.98 -8.41 23.20
N GLU A 24 47.66 -9.56 23.78
CA GLU A 24 47.31 -10.77 23.05
C GLU A 24 46.14 -10.49 22.11
N SER A 25 46.31 -10.89 20.86
CA SER A 25 45.29 -10.90 19.83
C SER A 25 44.19 -11.91 20.18
N SER A 26 43.20 -11.48 20.96
CA SER A 26 41.93 -12.17 21.07
C SER A 26 41.05 -11.78 19.88
N ASN A 27 40.93 -12.69 18.92
CA ASN A 27 39.92 -12.65 17.85
C ASN A 27 38.54 -12.31 18.43
N PRO A 28 37.78 -11.35 17.89
CA PRO A 28 36.39 -11.22 18.27
C PRO A 28 35.63 -12.41 17.69
N THR A 29 35.24 -13.29 18.59
CA THR A 29 34.30 -14.39 18.40
C THR A 29 33.08 -13.88 17.64
N SER A 30 32.66 -14.60 16.60
CA SER A 30 31.49 -14.35 15.75
C SER A 30 30.13 -14.51 16.46
N ALA A 31 30.06 -14.22 17.77
CA ALA A 31 28.89 -14.46 18.62
C ALA A 31 27.84 -13.32 18.62
N ASN A 32 28.16 -12.14 18.08
CA ASN A 32 27.31 -10.95 18.30
C ASN A 32 26.10 -10.80 17.35
N SER A 33 25.97 -11.58 16.29
CA SER A 33 24.87 -11.41 15.30
C SER A 33 23.57 -12.15 15.68
N GLY A 34 23.66 -13.29 16.37
CA GLY A 34 22.49 -14.07 16.79
C GLY A 34 21.77 -13.46 18.00
N GLU A 35 22.52 -13.08 19.04
CA GLU A 35 21.95 -12.55 20.30
C GLU A 35 21.22 -11.22 20.12
N THR A 36 21.76 -10.35 19.24
CA THR A 36 21.14 -9.06 18.90
C THR A 36 19.83 -9.22 18.12
N THR A 37 19.73 -10.29 17.33
CA THR A 37 18.51 -10.62 16.57
C THR A 37 17.41 -11.13 17.50
N ASP A 38 17.74 -11.95 18.49
CA ASP A 38 16.77 -12.45 19.46
C ASP A 38 16.25 -11.34 20.39
N ALA A 39 17.14 -10.47 20.87
CA ALA A 39 16.76 -9.30 21.66
C ALA A 39 15.75 -8.39 20.93
N TYR A 40 15.91 -8.22 19.62
CA TYR A 40 14.98 -7.45 18.78
C TYR A 40 13.55 -8.02 18.82
N PHE A 41 13.38 -9.32 18.56
CA PHE A 41 12.04 -9.93 18.54
C PHE A 41 11.40 -9.98 19.92
N GLN A 42 12.20 -10.14 20.98
CA GLN A 42 11.70 -10.05 22.36
C GLN A 42 11.26 -8.62 22.70
N GLY A 43 12.02 -7.61 22.29
CA GLY A 43 11.65 -6.20 22.43
C GLY A 43 10.34 -5.88 21.72
N LEU A 44 10.18 -6.33 20.47
CA LEU A 44 8.93 -6.15 19.73
C LEU A 44 7.74 -6.87 20.40
N ALA A 45 7.95 -8.10 20.88
CA ALA A 45 6.93 -8.85 21.61
C ALA A 45 6.49 -8.14 22.90
N LEU A 46 7.44 -7.55 23.63
CA LEU A 46 7.18 -6.74 24.82
C LEU A 46 6.35 -5.51 24.46
N VAL A 47 6.77 -4.71 23.47
CA VAL A 47 6.04 -3.52 23.02
C VAL A 47 4.62 -3.89 22.59
N LYS A 48 4.45 -4.91 21.75
CA LYS A 48 3.13 -5.39 21.33
C LYS A 48 2.28 -5.84 22.51
N THR A 49 2.88 -6.37 23.58
CA THR A 49 2.16 -6.80 24.78
C THR A 49 1.74 -5.60 25.62
N LEU A 50 2.62 -4.60 25.78
CA LEU A 50 2.30 -3.34 26.45
C LEU A 50 1.15 -2.62 25.75
N VAL A 51 1.18 -2.51 24.43
CA VAL A 51 0.11 -1.92 23.63
C VAL A 51 -1.22 -2.65 23.81
N LYS A 52 -1.18 -3.99 23.88
CA LYS A 52 -2.38 -4.80 24.12
C LYS A 52 -2.97 -4.58 25.52
N LEU A 53 -2.12 -4.42 26.54
CA LEU A 53 -2.55 -4.26 27.93
C LEU A 53 -2.90 -2.81 28.29
N MET A 54 -2.28 -1.84 27.60
CA MET A 54 -2.44 -0.40 27.84
C MET A 54 -2.64 0.34 26.50
N PRO A 55 -3.88 0.44 25.99
CA PRO A 55 -4.16 0.99 24.65
C PRO A 55 -3.67 2.43 24.40
N GLY A 56 -3.65 3.29 25.43
CA GLY A 56 -3.16 4.67 25.31
C GLY A 56 -1.63 4.84 25.48
N TRP A 57 -0.90 3.76 25.77
CA TRP A 57 0.53 3.83 26.07
C TRP A 57 1.35 4.27 24.85
N LEU A 58 1.05 3.75 23.67
CA LEU A 58 1.83 4.07 22.46
C LEU A 58 1.62 5.52 22.01
N GLN A 59 0.41 6.04 22.16
CA GLN A 59 0.11 7.45 21.90
C GLN A 59 0.96 8.39 22.77
N SER A 60 1.17 8.02 24.04
CA SER A 60 1.99 8.79 24.98
C SER A 60 3.50 8.66 24.71
N ASN A 61 3.93 7.65 23.95
CA ASN A 61 5.33 7.32 23.71
C ASN A 61 5.66 7.40 22.21
N ARG A 62 5.55 8.60 21.63
CA ARG A 62 5.74 8.82 20.18
C ARG A 62 7.10 8.34 19.65
N VAL A 63 8.17 8.47 20.45
CA VAL A 63 9.51 7.97 20.08
C VAL A 63 9.50 6.47 19.77
N VAL A 64 8.72 5.69 20.55
CA VAL A 64 8.58 4.25 20.31
C VAL A 64 7.81 4.02 19.02
N PHE A 65 6.72 4.75 18.80
CA PHE A 65 5.95 4.68 17.56
C PHE A 65 6.81 4.98 16.32
N ASP A 66 7.55 6.09 16.33
CA ASP A 66 8.45 6.50 15.22
C ASP A 66 9.51 5.41 14.94
N THR A 67 10.04 4.80 16.01
CA THR A 67 10.96 3.67 15.89
C THR A 67 10.30 2.45 15.23
N LEU A 68 9.05 2.11 15.61
CA LEU A 68 8.31 1.02 14.98
C LEU A 68 8.05 1.30 13.49
N VAL A 69 7.75 2.55 13.12
CA VAL A 69 7.56 2.96 11.71
C VAL A 69 8.85 2.74 10.91
N LEU A 70 10.00 3.13 11.47
CA LEU A 70 11.30 2.88 10.84
C LEU A 70 11.58 1.38 10.68
N LEU A 71 11.26 0.57 11.70
CA LEU A 71 11.40 -0.89 11.64
C LEU A 71 10.51 -1.51 10.57
N TYR A 72 9.29 -1.02 10.42
CA TYR A 72 8.38 -1.45 9.36
C TYR A 72 8.91 -1.15 7.96
N LYS A 73 9.61 -0.03 7.77
CA LYS A 73 10.24 0.31 6.48
C LYS A 73 11.61 -0.33 6.28
N SER A 74 12.15 -1.02 7.28
CA SER A 74 13.50 -1.55 7.21
C SER A 74 13.66 -2.61 6.11
N PRO A 75 14.76 -2.57 5.32
CA PRO A 75 15.05 -3.61 4.33
C PRO A 75 15.17 -5.00 4.96
N ALA A 76 15.70 -5.07 6.19
CA ALA A 76 15.85 -6.33 6.93
C ALA A 76 14.50 -7.03 7.17
N ARG A 77 13.45 -6.26 7.53
CA ARG A 77 12.09 -6.81 7.67
C ARG A 77 11.52 -7.25 6.32
N ILE A 78 11.73 -6.47 5.26
CA ILE A 78 11.23 -6.80 3.91
C ILE A 78 11.83 -8.12 3.42
N VAL A 79 13.15 -8.31 3.56
CA VAL A 79 13.84 -9.54 3.18
C VAL A 79 13.31 -10.74 3.98
N ARG A 80 13.07 -10.57 5.29
CA ARG A 80 12.42 -11.61 6.11
C ARG A 80 11.01 -11.94 5.62
N LEU A 81 10.20 -10.93 5.32
CA LEU A 81 8.84 -11.13 4.84
C LEU A 81 8.80 -11.87 3.49
N GLN A 82 9.76 -11.62 2.59
CA GLN A 82 9.88 -12.34 1.32
C GLN A 82 10.30 -13.80 1.51
N ASN A 83 11.19 -14.07 2.48
CA ASN A 83 11.72 -15.40 2.78
C ASN A 83 11.03 -16.06 3.99
N GLU A 84 9.71 -15.85 4.13
CA GLU A 84 8.94 -16.28 5.30
C GLU A 84 9.06 -17.79 5.60
N GLN A 85 9.32 -18.61 4.58
CA GLN A 85 9.44 -20.08 4.69
C GLN A 85 10.57 -20.54 5.62
N GLU A 86 11.63 -19.75 5.73
CA GLU A 86 12.83 -20.06 6.50
C GLU A 86 12.75 -19.55 7.94
N LEU A 87 11.66 -18.83 8.28
CA LEU A 87 11.53 -18.13 9.55
C LEU A 87 10.79 -18.95 10.61
N ASN A 88 11.17 -18.71 11.86
CA ASN A 88 10.44 -19.23 13.01
C ASN A 88 9.14 -18.43 13.26
N LEU A 89 8.24 -18.97 14.10
CA LEU A 89 6.92 -18.37 14.35
C LEU A 89 6.97 -16.93 14.89
N MET A 90 8.00 -16.58 15.68
CA MET A 90 8.15 -15.24 16.24
C MET A 90 8.51 -14.24 15.14
N GLN A 91 9.43 -14.62 14.26
CA GLN A 91 9.88 -13.82 13.12
C GLN A 91 8.76 -13.63 12.09
N VAL A 92 8.00 -14.68 11.78
CA VAL A 92 6.84 -14.59 10.87
C VAL A 92 5.77 -13.62 11.39
N LYS A 93 5.60 -13.52 12.71
CA LYS A 93 4.63 -12.62 13.35
C LYS A 93 5.08 -11.17 13.42
N GLU A 94 6.32 -10.84 13.06
CA GLU A 94 6.90 -9.50 13.14
C GLU A 94 6.00 -8.43 12.50
N SER A 95 5.68 -8.59 11.21
CA SER A 95 4.84 -7.62 10.48
C SER A 95 3.43 -7.55 11.08
N LYS A 96 2.88 -8.68 11.56
CA LYS A 96 1.57 -8.70 12.24
C LYS A 96 1.57 -7.85 13.51
N TRP A 97 2.63 -7.96 14.31
CA TRP A 97 2.76 -7.22 15.56
C TRP A 97 2.94 -5.73 15.32
N LEU A 98 3.78 -5.36 14.35
CA LEU A 98 3.93 -3.97 13.92
C LEU A 98 2.58 -3.37 13.49
N VAL A 99 1.87 -4.05 12.59
CA VAL A 99 0.55 -3.58 12.12
C VAL A 99 -0.45 -3.47 13.28
N LYS A 100 -0.49 -4.45 14.21
CA LYS A 100 -1.35 -4.36 15.40
C LYS A 100 -1.04 -3.14 16.28
N CYS A 101 0.24 -2.81 16.46
CA CYS A 101 0.65 -1.61 17.18
C CYS A 101 0.20 -0.33 16.45
N PHE A 102 0.42 -0.26 15.13
CA PHE A 102 -0.01 0.90 14.35
C PHE A 102 -1.52 1.10 14.35
N LEU A 103 -2.30 0.03 14.18
CA LEU A 103 -3.76 0.14 14.25
C LEU A 103 -4.25 0.58 15.64
N ASN A 104 -3.57 0.18 16.71
CA ASN A 104 -3.88 0.72 18.03
C ASN A 104 -3.60 2.23 18.09
N PHE A 105 -2.43 2.67 17.61
CA PHE A 105 -2.09 4.10 17.57
C PHE A 105 -3.09 4.90 16.73
N LEU A 106 -3.39 4.45 15.51
CA LEU A 106 -4.27 5.13 14.55
C LEU A 106 -5.73 5.27 15.04
N ARG A 107 -6.18 4.39 15.95
CA ARG A 107 -7.50 4.54 16.59
C ARG A 107 -7.55 5.68 17.60
N HIS A 108 -6.41 6.02 18.21
CA HIS A 108 -6.29 7.14 19.15
C HIS A 108 -5.89 8.45 18.47
N ASP A 109 -5.00 8.37 17.48
CA ASP A 109 -4.53 9.51 16.71
C ASP A 109 -4.55 9.21 15.20
N LYS A 110 -5.48 9.87 14.50
CA LYS A 110 -5.73 9.69 13.08
C LYS A 110 -4.87 10.61 12.19
N SER A 111 -3.93 11.39 12.76
CA SER A 111 -3.09 12.33 12.01
C SER A 111 -2.02 11.65 11.16
N GLU A 112 -1.61 10.43 11.51
CA GLU A 112 -0.51 9.70 10.86
C GLU A 112 -0.96 9.04 9.55
N VAL A 113 -1.34 9.87 8.58
CA VAL A 113 -1.83 9.44 7.26
C VAL A 113 -0.78 8.62 6.51
N ASN A 114 0.50 9.00 6.58
CA ASN A 114 1.56 8.25 5.88
C ASN A 114 1.61 6.77 6.33
N VAL A 115 1.52 6.54 7.64
CA VAL A 115 1.57 5.19 8.21
C VAL A 115 0.37 4.35 7.77
N LEU A 116 -0.81 4.97 7.64
CA LEU A 116 -1.98 4.33 7.06
C LEU A 116 -1.68 3.79 5.64
N PHE A 117 -1.08 4.59 4.77
CA PHE A 117 -0.71 4.14 3.41
C PHE A 117 0.44 3.12 3.42
N ASP A 118 1.42 3.29 4.31
CA ASP A 118 2.56 2.38 4.44
C ASP A 118 2.12 0.96 4.81
N ILE A 119 1.16 0.81 5.73
CA ILE A 119 0.67 -0.51 6.18
C ILE A 119 0.09 -1.34 5.03
N LEU A 120 -0.52 -0.70 4.02
CA LEU A 120 -1.10 -1.41 2.86
C LEU A 120 -0.05 -2.17 2.05
N SER A 121 1.23 -1.79 2.14
CA SER A 121 2.33 -2.53 1.50
C SER A 121 2.40 -4.00 1.94
N ILE A 122 1.81 -4.38 3.07
CA ILE A 122 1.75 -5.78 3.51
C ILE A 122 1.03 -6.69 2.50
N PHE A 123 0.05 -6.14 1.76
CA PHE A 123 -0.72 -6.88 0.76
C PHE A 123 0.04 -7.08 -0.56
N LEU A 124 1.23 -6.48 -0.71
CA LEU A 124 2.13 -6.74 -1.83
C LEU A 124 2.91 -8.04 -1.68
N PHE A 125 2.89 -8.65 -0.49
CA PHE A 125 3.63 -9.86 -0.19
C PHE A 125 2.70 -11.04 0.03
N ARG A 126 3.10 -12.20 -0.48
CA ARG A 126 2.43 -13.47 -0.19
C ARG A 126 2.88 -13.99 1.18
N THR A 127 2.12 -13.66 2.22
CA THR A 127 2.36 -14.10 3.60
C THR A 127 1.35 -15.16 4.04
N ARG A 128 1.76 -16.06 4.94
CA ARG A 128 0.87 -17.04 5.60
C ARG A 128 0.10 -16.46 6.78
N ILE A 129 0.39 -15.22 7.17
CA ILE A 129 -0.34 -14.54 8.23
C ILE A 129 -1.65 -13.99 7.70
N ASP A 130 -2.74 -14.31 8.39
CA ASP A 130 -4.02 -13.69 8.13
C ASP A 130 -4.05 -12.23 8.63
N PHE A 131 -4.30 -11.33 7.68
CA PHE A 131 -4.48 -9.88 7.81
C PHE A 131 -5.95 -9.45 7.60
N THR A 132 -6.92 -10.35 7.76
CA THR A 132 -8.37 -10.00 7.69
C THR A 132 -8.72 -8.83 8.61
N PHE A 133 -8.15 -8.79 9.83
CA PHE A 133 -8.33 -7.68 10.77
C PHE A 133 -7.90 -6.31 10.20
N LEU A 134 -6.94 -6.29 9.28
CA LEU A 134 -6.49 -5.06 8.62
C LEU A 134 -7.45 -4.67 7.49
N LYS A 135 -7.98 -5.66 6.76
CA LYS A 135 -9.02 -5.41 5.74
C LYS A 135 -10.27 -4.83 6.38
N GLU A 136 -10.72 -5.43 7.49
CA GLU A 136 -11.85 -4.94 8.28
C GLU A 136 -11.62 -3.52 8.81
N PHE A 137 -10.40 -3.22 9.28
CA PHE A 137 -10.06 -1.87 9.72
C PHE A 137 -10.26 -0.84 8.59
N TYR A 138 -9.82 -1.13 7.36
CA TYR A 138 -10.02 -0.20 6.24
C TYR A 138 -11.49 -0.08 5.81
N ILE A 139 -12.19 -1.21 5.70
CA ILE A 139 -13.57 -1.25 5.20
C ILE A 139 -14.55 -0.68 6.23
N ILE A 140 -14.36 -0.95 7.52
CA ILE A 140 -15.31 -0.59 8.57
C ILE A 140 -14.83 0.70 9.26
N GLU A 141 -13.65 0.66 9.88
CA GLU A 141 -13.22 1.77 10.74
C GLU A 141 -12.84 3.02 9.94
N VAL A 142 -12.17 2.86 8.78
CA VAL A 142 -11.75 3.99 7.93
C VAL A 142 -12.88 4.43 6.99
N ALA A 143 -13.41 3.53 6.16
CA ALA A 143 -14.40 3.91 5.16
C ALA A 143 -15.75 4.32 5.79
N GLU A 144 -16.21 3.65 6.85
CA GLU A 144 -17.47 4.01 7.51
C GLU A 144 -17.25 4.98 8.68
N GLY A 145 -16.24 4.71 9.51
CA GLY A 145 -16.03 5.43 10.77
C GLY A 145 -15.35 6.81 10.67
N TYR A 146 -14.64 7.13 9.57
CA TYR A 146 -13.96 8.43 9.47
C TYR A 146 -14.92 9.53 9.01
N PRO A 147 -14.82 10.74 9.60
CA PRO A 147 -15.62 11.88 9.17
C PRO A 147 -15.19 12.38 7.78
N PRO A 148 -16.07 13.09 7.04
CA PRO A 148 -15.83 13.51 5.66
C PRO A 148 -14.55 14.33 5.46
N ASN A 149 -14.21 15.22 6.39
CA ASN A 149 -12.98 16.02 6.35
C ASN A 149 -11.72 15.14 6.35
N MET A 150 -11.70 14.05 7.12
CA MET A 150 -10.57 13.12 7.14
C MET A 150 -10.52 12.29 5.86
N LYS A 151 -11.67 11.83 5.34
CA LYS A 151 -11.74 11.14 4.04
C LYS A 151 -11.18 12.01 2.91
N LYS A 152 -11.50 13.30 2.92
CA LYS A 152 -10.92 14.30 2.00
C LYS A 152 -9.40 14.39 2.15
N THR A 153 -8.88 14.45 3.36
CA THR A 153 -7.43 14.45 3.60
C THR A 153 -6.74 13.20 3.04
N LEU A 154 -7.34 12.02 3.23
CA LEU A 154 -6.81 10.76 2.68
C LEU A 154 -6.79 10.77 1.16
N LEU A 155 -7.87 11.25 0.52
CA LEU A 155 -7.95 11.35 -0.92
C LEU A 155 -6.91 12.34 -1.50
N LEU A 156 -6.77 13.52 -0.89
CA LEU A 156 -5.76 14.49 -1.29
C LEU A 156 -4.34 13.94 -1.14
N HIS A 157 -4.09 13.20 -0.05
CA HIS A 157 -2.80 12.55 0.15
C HIS A 157 -2.52 11.49 -0.93
N PHE A 158 -3.50 10.64 -1.26
CA PHE A 158 -3.39 9.69 -2.36
C PHE A 158 -3.07 10.37 -3.70
N LEU A 159 -3.79 11.45 -4.04
CA LEU A 159 -3.54 12.19 -5.28
C LEU A 159 -2.13 12.78 -5.33
N ASN A 160 -1.61 13.26 -4.20
CA ASN A 160 -0.23 13.74 -4.10
C ASN A 160 0.78 12.60 -4.32
N LEU A 161 0.59 11.45 -3.66
CA LEU A 161 1.47 10.28 -3.84
C LEU A 161 1.48 9.78 -5.29
N PHE A 162 0.31 9.78 -5.94
CA PHE A 162 0.16 9.40 -7.35
C PHE A 162 0.90 10.36 -8.28
N GLN A 163 0.73 11.68 -8.08
CA GLN A 163 1.39 12.71 -8.90
C GLN A 163 2.90 12.70 -8.75
N LEU A 164 3.40 12.51 -7.52
CA LEU A 164 4.83 12.46 -7.23
C LEU A 164 5.48 11.12 -7.61
N LYS A 165 4.72 10.14 -8.13
CA LYS A 165 5.18 8.79 -8.47
C LYS A 165 5.99 8.12 -7.35
N GLN A 166 5.57 8.33 -6.10
CA GLN A 166 6.28 7.80 -4.92
C GLN A 166 6.00 6.32 -4.66
N LEU A 167 4.88 5.80 -5.19
CA LEU A 167 4.46 4.42 -5.04
C LEU A 167 4.51 3.70 -6.39
N GLY A 168 4.93 2.43 -6.39
CA GLY A 168 4.84 1.57 -7.57
C GLY A 168 3.39 1.20 -7.91
N HIS A 169 3.15 0.74 -9.15
CA HIS A 169 1.80 0.42 -9.64
C HIS A 169 1.06 -0.59 -8.77
N ASP A 170 1.71 -1.67 -8.34
CA ASP A 170 1.09 -2.68 -7.47
C ASP A 170 0.63 -2.10 -6.13
N HIS A 171 1.39 -1.16 -5.56
CA HIS A 171 1.00 -0.48 -4.32
C HIS A 171 -0.17 0.46 -4.54
N LEU A 172 -0.18 1.20 -5.66
CA LEU A 172 -1.33 2.03 -6.03
C LEU A 172 -2.61 1.22 -6.22
N VAL A 173 -2.52 0.04 -6.85
CA VAL A 173 -3.64 -0.89 -7.00
C VAL A 173 -4.23 -1.25 -5.65
N VAL A 174 -3.39 -1.70 -4.71
CA VAL A 174 -3.83 -2.04 -3.35
C VAL A 174 -4.46 -0.84 -2.65
N VAL A 175 -3.87 0.35 -2.79
CA VAL A 175 -4.41 1.58 -2.17
C VAL A 175 -5.78 1.93 -2.74
N ILE A 176 -5.96 1.86 -4.06
CA ILE A 176 -7.24 2.17 -4.69
C ILE A 176 -8.29 1.14 -4.25
N GLN A 177 -7.96 -0.15 -4.32
CA GLN A 177 -8.87 -1.24 -4.03
C GLN A 177 -9.29 -1.32 -2.54
N MET A 178 -8.33 -1.16 -1.62
CA MET A 178 -8.55 -1.41 -0.20
C MET A 178 -8.93 -0.17 0.60
N LEU A 179 -8.55 1.03 0.12
CA LEU A 179 -8.77 2.27 0.84
C LEU A 179 -9.65 3.24 0.05
N ILE A 180 -9.28 3.63 -1.16
CA ILE A 180 -9.94 4.73 -1.87
C ILE A 180 -11.36 4.35 -2.33
N LEU A 181 -11.53 3.22 -3.01
CA LEU A 181 -12.84 2.79 -3.52
C LEU A 181 -13.85 2.53 -2.41
N PRO A 182 -13.55 1.75 -1.34
CA PRO A 182 -14.51 1.54 -0.26
C PRO A 182 -14.88 2.84 0.46
N MET A 183 -13.90 3.71 0.70
CA MET A 183 -14.12 5.00 1.37
C MET A 183 -15.03 5.92 0.54
N LEU A 184 -14.77 6.04 -0.77
CA LEU A 184 -15.59 6.88 -1.65
C LEU A 184 -16.97 6.29 -1.86
N ALA A 185 -17.09 4.97 -2.04
CA ALA A 185 -18.37 4.31 -2.19
C ALA A 185 -19.28 4.56 -0.98
N HIS A 186 -18.74 4.41 0.23
CA HIS A 186 -19.48 4.70 1.46
C HIS A 186 -19.84 6.19 1.59
N ALA A 187 -18.89 7.09 1.32
CA ALA A 187 -19.16 8.53 1.37
C ALA A 187 -20.28 8.94 0.40
N PHE A 188 -20.27 8.41 -0.82
CA PHE A 188 -21.28 8.74 -1.84
C PHE A 188 -22.65 8.16 -1.51
N GLN A 189 -22.71 6.92 -1.01
CA GLN A 189 -23.98 6.29 -0.59
C GLN A 189 -24.64 7.03 0.58
N ASN A 190 -23.85 7.67 1.44
CA ASN A 190 -24.34 8.41 2.59
C ASN A 190 -24.50 9.92 2.34
N GLY A 191 -24.46 10.37 1.08
CA GLY A 191 -24.69 11.77 0.72
C GLY A 191 -23.56 12.73 1.11
N GLN A 192 -22.38 12.22 1.47
CA GLN A 192 -21.19 12.99 1.86
C GLN A 192 -20.33 13.40 0.65
N SER A 193 -20.87 13.30 -0.56
CA SER A 193 -20.12 13.44 -1.81
C SER A 193 -19.39 14.77 -1.93
N TRP A 194 -20.07 15.89 -1.69
CA TRP A 194 -19.52 17.23 -1.84
C TRP A 194 -18.50 17.60 -0.74
N GLU A 195 -18.62 16.99 0.44
CA GLU A 195 -17.70 17.22 1.55
C GLU A 195 -16.36 16.52 1.32
N VAL A 196 -16.38 15.34 0.71
CA VAL A 196 -15.20 14.52 0.43
C VAL A 196 -14.56 14.87 -0.92
N VAL A 197 -15.37 15.08 -1.95
CA VAL A 197 -14.94 15.30 -3.33
C VAL A 197 -15.57 16.60 -3.84
N ASP A 198 -14.82 17.70 -3.68
CA ASP A 198 -15.21 18.99 -4.25
C ASP A 198 -14.82 19.10 -5.74
N THR A 199 -15.26 20.18 -6.39
CA THR A 199 -15.01 20.44 -7.81
C THR A 199 -13.51 20.52 -8.16
N THR A 200 -12.65 20.93 -7.22
CA THR A 200 -11.20 21.00 -7.42
C THR A 200 -10.60 19.60 -7.42
N ILE A 201 -11.07 18.74 -6.53
CA ILE A 201 -10.67 17.33 -6.47
C ILE A 201 -11.17 16.58 -7.71
N VAL A 202 -12.42 16.79 -8.13
CA VAL A 202 -12.96 16.21 -9.38
C VAL A 202 -12.04 16.56 -10.55
N LYS A 203 -11.75 17.85 -10.74
CA LYS A 203 -10.85 18.31 -11.79
C LYS A 203 -9.48 17.65 -11.70
N THR A 204 -8.92 17.56 -10.49
CA THR A 204 -7.62 16.91 -10.27
C THR A 204 -7.64 15.44 -10.64
N ILE A 205 -8.69 14.70 -10.28
CA ILE A 205 -8.85 13.29 -10.68
C ILE A 205 -8.95 13.17 -12.19
N VAL A 206 -9.80 13.97 -12.85
CA VAL A 206 -9.95 13.92 -14.30
C VAL A 206 -8.63 14.22 -14.99
N ASP A 207 -7.99 15.35 -14.69
CA ASP A 207 -6.80 15.83 -15.38
C ASP A 207 -5.56 14.94 -15.11
N LYS A 208 -5.46 14.33 -13.93
CA LYS A 208 -4.24 13.62 -13.50
C LYS A 208 -4.34 12.11 -13.55
N LEU A 209 -5.53 11.54 -13.37
CA LEU A 209 -5.74 10.09 -13.34
C LEU A 209 -6.44 9.60 -14.60
N LEU A 210 -7.43 10.33 -15.13
CA LEU A 210 -8.28 9.87 -16.24
C LEU A 210 -7.83 10.40 -17.61
N ASP A 211 -7.23 11.58 -17.70
CA ASP A 211 -6.64 12.09 -18.95
C ASP A 211 -5.17 12.54 -18.76
N PRO A 212 -4.28 11.68 -18.21
CA PRO A 212 -2.87 12.01 -18.12
C PRO A 212 -2.22 12.05 -19.52
N PRO A 213 -1.05 12.71 -19.66
CA PRO A 213 -0.27 12.67 -20.89
C PRO A 213 -0.04 11.24 -21.39
N GLU A 214 0.00 11.05 -22.71
CA GLU A 214 0.06 9.71 -23.32
C GLU A 214 1.27 8.90 -22.81
N GLU A 215 2.43 9.56 -22.66
CA GLU A 215 3.66 9.00 -22.09
C GLU A 215 3.46 8.40 -20.69
N VAL A 216 2.62 9.03 -19.86
CA VAL A 216 2.32 8.55 -18.50
C VAL A 216 1.30 7.41 -18.55
N SER A 217 0.27 7.54 -19.39
CA SER A 217 -0.78 6.52 -19.52
C SER A 217 -0.29 5.19 -20.12
N ALA A 218 0.74 5.26 -20.97
CA ALA A 218 1.36 4.11 -21.60
C ALA A 218 2.08 3.21 -20.58
N ASP A 219 2.65 3.83 -19.53
CA ASP A 219 3.43 3.18 -18.48
C ASP A 219 2.57 2.37 -17.49
N TYR A 220 1.28 2.70 -17.33
CA TYR A 220 0.42 2.00 -16.36
C TYR A 220 0.28 0.51 -16.67
N ASP A 221 0.35 -0.37 -15.68
CA ASP A 221 0.08 -1.78 -15.91
C ASP A 221 -1.42 -2.09 -15.97
N GLU A 222 -1.79 -3.27 -16.48
CA GLU A 222 -3.19 -3.68 -16.61
C GLU A 222 -3.98 -3.58 -15.27
N PRO A 223 -3.46 -4.06 -14.13
CA PRO A 223 -4.19 -3.97 -12.85
C PRO A 223 -4.49 -2.52 -12.45
N LEU A 224 -3.52 -1.61 -12.61
CA LEU A 224 -3.72 -0.19 -12.28
C LEU A 224 -4.81 0.44 -13.17
N ARG A 225 -4.83 0.09 -14.46
CA ARG A 225 -5.87 0.57 -15.39
C ARG A 225 -7.27 0.10 -14.99
N ILE A 226 -7.39 -1.15 -14.54
CA ILE A 226 -8.66 -1.69 -14.03
C ILE A 226 -9.14 -0.88 -12.83
N GLU A 227 -8.27 -0.61 -11.86
CA GLU A 227 -8.63 0.17 -10.67
C GLU A 227 -9.01 1.63 -11.01
N LEU A 228 -8.33 2.25 -11.97
CA LEU A 228 -8.68 3.59 -12.47
C LEU A 228 -10.04 3.59 -13.21
N LEU A 229 -10.35 2.54 -13.97
CA LEU A 229 -11.66 2.35 -14.60
C LEU A 229 -12.78 2.16 -13.55
N GLN A 230 -12.51 1.41 -12.49
CA GLN A 230 -13.44 1.27 -11.36
C GLN A 230 -13.68 2.60 -10.65
N LEU A 231 -12.62 3.37 -10.40
CA LEU A 231 -12.72 4.71 -9.82
C LEU A 231 -13.55 5.63 -10.72
N ALA A 232 -13.27 5.69 -12.02
CA ALA A 232 -14.05 6.48 -12.97
C ALA A 232 -15.52 6.06 -12.99
N THR A 233 -15.80 4.76 -12.94
CA THR A 233 -17.16 4.23 -12.91
C THR A 233 -17.90 4.64 -11.63
N LEU A 234 -17.23 4.62 -10.49
CA LEU A 234 -17.79 5.08 -9.23
C LEU A 234 -18.14 6.58 -9.28
N LEU A 235 -17.25 7.40 -9.85
CA LEU A 235 -17.49 8.84 -10.01
C LEU A 235 -18.67 9.10 -10.97
N LEU A 236 -18.75 8.39 -12.10
CA LEU A 236 -19.87 8.48 -13.03
C LEU A 236 -21.21 8.10 -12.39
N LYS A 237 -21.22 7.16 -11.46
CA LYS A 237 -22.46 6.74 -10.80
C LYS A 237 -23.02 7.80 -9.84
N TYR A 238 -22.15 8.51 -9.11
CA TYR A 238 -22.59 9.38 -8.00
C TYR A 238 -22.35 10.88 -8.21
N LEU A 239 -21.46 11.27 -9.14
CA LEU A 239 -21.06 12.67 -9.37
C LEU A 239 -21.37 13.14 -10.80
N GLN A 240 -22.49 12.68 -11.37
CA GLN A 240 -22.88 12.99 -12.75
C GLN A 240 -22.94 14.50 -13.02
N SER A 241 -23.54 15.28 -12.10
CA SER A 241 -23.66 16.73 -12.22
C SER A 241 -22.32 17.44 -12.28
N ASP A 242 -21.37 17.04 -11.43
CA ASP A 242 -20.06 17.69 -11.32
C ASP A 242 -19.13 17.33 -12.48
N LEU A 243 -19.38 16.20 -13.13
CA LEU A 243 -18.59 15.67 -14.24
C LEU A 243 -19.11 16.11 -15.62
N VAL A 244 -20.23 16.85 -15.72
CA VAL A 244 -20.83 17.30 -16.99
C VAL A 244 -19.83 18.06 -17.87
N HIS A 245 -18.96 18.86 -17.25
CA HIS A 245 -17.95 19.65 -17.95
C HIS A 245 -16.74 18.81 -18.41
N HIS A 246 -16.58 17.61 -17.86
CA HIS A 246 -15.47 16.69 -18.10
C HIS A 246 -15.87 15.48 -18.99
N ARG A 247 -17.03 15.56 -19.66
CA ARG A 247 -17.58 14.45 -20.45
C ARG A 247 -16.65 13.98 -21.57
N LYS A 248 -15.89 14.88 -22.20
CA LYS A 248 -15.00 14.55 -23.33
C LYS A 248 -13.83 13.70 -22.86
N GLU A 249 -13.26 14.06 -21.72
CA GLU A 249 -12.15 13.38 -21.07
C GLU A 249 -12.60 11.99 -20.59
N LEU A 250 -13.78 11.90 -19.97
CA LEU A 250 -14.35 10.65 -19.48
C LEU A 250 -14.62 9.64 -20.61
N ILE A 251 -15.28 10.06 -21.71
CA ILE A 251 -15.54 9.15 -22.83
C ILE A 251 -14.24 8.77 -23.56
N LYS A 252 -13.30 9.71 -23.70
CA LYS A 252 -11.97 9.44 -24.28
C LYS A 252 -11.22 8.40 -23.45
N PHE A 253 -11.25 8.53 -22.12
CA PHE A 253 -10.62 7.57 -21.21
C PHE A 253 -11.18 6.15 -21.39
N GLY A 254 -12.50 5.97 -21.33
CA GLY A 254 -13.13 4.66 -21.53
C GLY A 254 -12.87 4.09 -22.93
N TRP A 255 -12.98 4.92 -23.97
CA TRP A 255 -12.79 4.50 -25.37
C TRP A 255 -11.34 4.10 -25.69
N ASN A 256 -10.35 4.78 -25.10
CA ASN A 256 -8.95 4.42 -25.24
C ASN A 256 -8.66 3.02 -24.68
N HIS A 257 -9.35 2.63 -23.59
CA HIS A 257 -9.22 1.29 -23.02
C HIS A 257 -10.00 0.23 -23.83
N LEU A 258 -11.11 0.58 -24.49
CA LEU A 258 -11.85 -0.34 -25.36
C LEU A 258 -11.08 -0.75 -26.62
N LYS A 259 -10.24 0.14 -27.16
CA LYS A 259 -9.44 -0.11 -28.37
C LYS A 259 -8.33 -1.14 -28.18
N ARG A 260 -8.03 -1.55 -26.94
CA ARG A 260 -6.95 -2.49 -26.64
C ARG A 260 -7.42 -3.93 -26.80
N GLU A 261 -6.55 -4.78 -27.35
CA GLU A 261 -6.85 -6.19 -27.60
C GLU A 261 -6.86 -7.02 -26.30
N ASP A 262 -7.76 -8.01 -26.26
CA ASP A 262 -8.03 -9.05 -25.25
C ASP A 262 -7.33 -8.94 -23.89
N SER A 263 -7.94 -8.17 -22.99
CA SER A 263 -7.50 -8.03 -21.60
C SER A 263 -8.71 -7.81 -20.66
N ALA A 264 -8.58 -8.14 -19.38
CA ALA A 264 -9.64 -7.92 -18.38
C ALA A 264 -9.98 -6.43 -18.26
N SER A 265 -9.02 -5.55 -18.54
CA SER A 265 -9.23 -4.10 -18.61
C SER A 265 -10.28 -3.68 -19.66
N LYS A 266 -10.43 -4.44 -20.77
CA LYS A 266 -11.44 -4.16 -21.80
C LYS A 266 -12.87 -4.36 -21.27
N GLN A 267 -13.10 -5.38 -20.45
CA GLN A 267 -14.42 -5.64 -19.83
C GLN A 267 -14.80 -4.51 -18.87
N TRP A 268 -13.85 -4.05 -18.05
CA TRP A 268 -14.06 -2.89 -17.19
C TRP A 268 -14.27 -1.59 -17.98
N ALA A 269 -13.63 -1.45 -19.14
CA ALA A 269 -13.86 -0.32 -20.03
C ALA A 269 -15.27 -0.33 -20.62
N PHE A 270 -15.81 -1.49 -20.98
CA PHE A 270 -17.22 -1.61 -21.40
C PHE A 270 -18.16 -1.15 -20.28
N VAL A 271 -17.97 -1.65 -19.06
CA VAL A 271 -18.79 -1.25 -17.90
C VAL A 271 -18.72 0.26 -17.68
N ASN A 272 -17.52 0.85 -17.76
CA ASN A 272 -17.32 2.28 -17.60
C ASN A 272 -18.07 3.09 -18.68
N VAL A 273 -17.97 2.69 -19.94
CA VAL A 273 -18.68 3.35 -21.05
C VAL A 273 -20.19 3.18 -20.93
N CYS A 274 -20.70 2.02 -20.51
CA CYS A 274 -22.12 1.82 -20.25
C CYS A 274 -22.65 2.82 -19.21
N HIS A 275 -21.95 2.97 -18.08
CA HIS A 275 -22.32 3.95 -17.05
C HIS A 275 -22.20 5.40 -17.54
N PHE A 276 -21.24 5.71 -18.41
CA PHE A 276 -21.16 7.02 -19.04
C PHE A 276 -22.39 7.32 -19.91
N LEU A 277 -22.81 6.36 -20.74
CA LEU A 277 -23.97 6.51 -21.62
C LEU A 277 -25.29 6.59 -20.82
N GLU A 278 -25.40 5.86 -19.72
CA GLU A 278 -26.51 5.95 -18.77
C GLU A 278 -26.60 7.34 -18.12
N ALA A 279 -25.46 7.91 -17.70
CA ALA A 279 -25.39 9.20 -17.01
C ALA A 279 -25.71 10.42 -17.90
N TYR A 280 -25.29 10.42 -19.17
CA TYR A 280 -25.34 11.63 -20.00
C TYR A 280 -26.21 11.55 -21.25
N GLN A 281 -26.82 10.38 -21.49
CA GLN A 281 -27.46 10.00 -22.74
C GLN A 281 -26.51 10.07 -23.95
N ALA A 282 -26.50 9.02 -24.77
CA ALA A 282 -25.75 9.03 -26.02
C ALA A 282 -26.31 10.12 -26.94
N PRO A 283 -25.47 10.90 -27.66
CA PRO A 283 -25.92 11.55 -28.87
C PRO A 283 -26.54 10.47 -29.78
N GLU A 284 -27.76 10.68 -30.29
CA GLU A 284 -28.57 9.69 -31.03
C GLU A 284 -27.81 8.92 -32.13
N LYS A 285 -26.69 9.46 -32.62
CA LYS A 285 -25.82 8.85 -33.64
C LYS A 285 -25.00 7.63 -33.18
N ILE A 286 -24.77 7.41 -31.88
CA ILE A 286 -23.90 6.30 -31.39
C ILE A 286 -24.70 5.01 -31.12
N ILE A 287 -25.99 5.15 -30.78
CA ILE A 287 -26.86 4.01 -30.41
C ILE A 287 -27.02 3.04 -31.61
N LEU A 288 -27.10 3.56 -32.83
CA LEU A 288 -27.30 2.73 -34.03
C LEU A 288 -26.07 1.86 -34.36
N GLN A 289 -24.85 2.31 -34.11
CA GLN A 289 -23.66 1.59 -34.56
C GLN A 289 -23.24 0.45 -33.60
N GLN A 290 -23.47 0.56 -32.29
CA GLN A 290 -23.16 -0.54 -31.36
C GLN A 290 -24.22 -1.64 -31.34
N VAL A 291 -25.50 -1.32 -31.60
CA VAL A 291 -26.56 -2.34 -31.71
C VAL A 291 -26.34 -3.22 -32.94
N GLU A 292 -25.86 -2.65 -34.04
CA GLU A 292 -25.59 -3.38 -35.28
C GLU A 292 -24.30 -4.21 -35.20
N THR A 293 -23.26 -3.71 -34.51
CA THR A 293 -22.00 -4.45 -34.30
C THR A 293 -22.12 -5.55 -33.23
N ALA A 294 -23.06 -5.42 -32.28
CA ALA A 294 -23.26 -6.39 -31.20
C ALA A 294 -24.19 -7.57 -31.56
N GLY A 295 -24.90 -7.55 -32.69
CA GLY A 295 -25.68 -8.72 -33.14
C GLY A 295 -26.74 -9.24 -32.13
N VAL A 296 -27.24 -8.39 -31.22
CA VAL A 296 -28.19 -8.81 -30.17
C VAL A 296 -29.67 -8.71 -30.62
N CYS A 297 -29.99 -8.08 -31.75
CA CYS A 297 -31.36 -8.04 -32.25
C CYS A 297 -31.61 -9.08 -33.35
N GLY A 298 -31.54 -10.35 -32.96
CA GLY A 298 -31.75 -11.50 -33.82
C GLY A 298 -32.60 -12.59 -33.19
N ALA A 299 -33.60 -12.24 -32.37
CA ALA A 299 -34.69 -13.15 -31.97
C ALA A 299 -35.71 -12.43 -31.09
N SER A 300 -36.70 -11.75 -31.68
CA SER A 300 -38.03 -11.53 -31.08
C SER A 300 -38.95 -10.81 -32.07
N SER A 301 -39.26 -11.47 -33.18
CA SER A 301 -40.40 -11.10 -34.02
C SER A 301 -40.85 -12.32 -34.80
N ASN A 302 -41.51 -13.24 -34.10
CA ASN A 302 -42.39 -14.25 -34.68
C ASN A 302 -43.25 -14.82 -33.54
N LEU A 303 -44.40 -14.20 -33.30
CA LEU A 303 -45.66 -14.83 -32.84
C LEU A 303 -46.66 -13.73 -32.46
N SER A 304 -47.20 -13.04 -33.47
CA SER A 304 -48.51 -12.39 -33.43
C SER A 304 -48.91 -11.99 -34.84
N ALA A 305 -49.56 -12.91 -35.58
CA ALA A 305 -50.54 -12.61 -36.64
C ALA A 305 -51.06 -13.92 -37.28
N GLY A 306 -52.38 -14.14 -37.19
CA GLY A 306 -53.17 -15.18 -37.87
C GLY A 306 -53.57 -16.32 -36.92
N GLU A 307 -54.83 -16.56 -36.56
CA GLU A 307 -56.16 -16.16 -37.09
C GLU A 307 -57.06 -15.56 -36.00
#